data_AF-A0A0M9DIQ7-F1
#
_entry.id   AF-A0A0M9DIQ7-F1
#
_cell.length_a   1.000
_cell.length_b   1.000
_cell.length_c   1.000
_cell.angle_alpha   90.00
_cell.angle_beta   90.00
_cell.angle_gamma   90.00
#
_symmetry.space_group_name_H-M   'P 1'
#
loop_
_entity.id
_entity.type
_entity.pdbx_description
1 polymer ?
#
loop_
_entity_poly.entity_id
_entity_poly.type
_entity_poly.pdbx_seq_one_letter_code
_entity_poly.pdbx_strand_id
1 'polypeptide(L)' 'MYDKKVFPIDPELVKMHSRLPVLLAELSHKNEEAALELLRAWGEHTKPIRQLYKEINKYLNEEK' A
#
# COMPACT_ATOMS: atom_id res chain seq x y z
N MET A 1 31.40 3.01 -17.03
CA MET A 1 30.92 3.25 -15.66
C MET A 1 29.45 3.62 -15.77
N TYR A 2 28.53 2.80 -15.28
CA TYR A 2 27.10 3.13 -15.36
C TYR A 2 26.80 4.19 -14.31
N ASP A 3 26.46 5.38 -14.79
CA ASP A 3 25.90 6.47 -14.01
C ASP A 3 24.60 5.97 -13.35
N LYS A 4 24.63 5.83 -12.03
CA LYS A 4 23.50 5.34 -11.23
C LYS A 4 22.41 6.39 -11.33
N LYS A 5 21.51 6.26 -12.32
CA LYS A 5 20.36 7.15 -12.52
C LYS A 5 19.65 7.34 -11.17
N VAL A 6 19.91 8.47 -10.53
CA VAL A 6 19.19 8.90 -9.34
C VAL A 6 17.84 9.36 -9.85
N PHE A 7 16.85 8.47 -9.82
CA PHE A 7 15.49 8.88 -10.11
C PHE A 7 15.07 9.90 -9.05
N PRO A 8 14.45 11.03 -9.44
CA PRO A 8 13.99 12.05 -8.48
C PRO A 8 12.89 11.51 -7.55
N ILE A 9 12.31 10.35 -7.88
CA ILE A 9 11.24 9.69 -7.14
C ILE A 9 11.67 8.24 -6.90
N ASP A 10 11.48 7.78 -5.67
CA ASP A 10 11.72 6.40 -5.28
C ASP A 10 10.74 5.47 -6.03
N PRO A 11 11.23 4.57 -6.91
CA PRO A 11 10.37 3.74 -7.74
C PRO A 11 9.56 2.72 -6.92
N GLU A 12 10.02 2.38 -5.71
CA GLU A 12 9.28 1.50 -4.82
C GLU A 12 8.05 2.22 -4.26
N LEU A 13 8.15 3.51 -3.94
CA LEU A 13 7.00 4.31 -3.51
C LEU A 13 5.92 4.38 -4.60
N VAL A 14 6.32 4.60 -5.86
CA VAL A 14 5.38 4.63 -6.99
C VAL A 14 4.69 3.27 -7.18
N LYS A 15 5.45 2.18 -7.02
CA LYS A 15 4.91 0.83 -7.07
C LYS A 15 3.93 0.56 -5.93
N MET A 16 4.20 1.04 -4.71
CA MET A 16 3.27 0.91 -3.58
C MET A 16 1.98 1.68 -3.82
N HIS A 17 2.08 2.94 -4.30
CA HIS A 17 0.92 3.77 -4.62
C HIS A 17 0.03 3.15 -5.70
N SER A 18 0.62 2.63 -6.78
CA SER A 18 -0.14 2.02 -7.87
C SER A 18 -0.83 0.71 -7.48
N ARG A 19 -0.26 -0.06 -6.54
CA ARG A 19 -0.82 -1.33 -6.06
C ARG A 19 -1.86 -1.18 -4.96
N LEU A 20 -1.84 -0.06 -4.23
CA LEU A 20 -2.69 0.18 -3.07
C LEU A 20 -4.20 -0.01 -3.36
N PRO A 21 -4.76 0.50 -4.48
CA PRO A 21 -6.18 0.30 -4.79
C PRO A 21 -6.54 -1.17 -5.01
N VAL A 22 -5.66 -1.93 -5.67
CA VAL A 22 -5.86 -3.36 -5.94
C VAL A 22 -5.83 -4.15 -4.64
N LEU A 23 -4.82 -3.90 -3.79
CA LEU A 23 -4.68 -4.58 -2.51
C LEU A 23 -5.82 -4.24 -1.54
N LEU A 24 -6.34 -3.00 -1.56
CA LEU A 24 -7.52 -2.61 -0.77
C LEU A 24 -8.79 -3.31 -1.27
N ALA A 25 -8.96 -3.44 -2.58
CA ALA A 25 -10.06 -4.21 -3.15
C ALA A 25 -9.96 -5.70 -2.75
N GLU A 26 -8.78 -6.30 -2.88
CA GLU A 26 -8.52 -7.68 -2.41
C GLU A 26 -8.80 -7.82 -0.91
N LEU A 27 -8.37 -6.85 -0.10
CA LEU A 27 -8.64 -6.85 1.33
C LEU A 27 -10.14 -6.72 1.63
N SER A 28 -10.88 -5.91 0.87
CA SER A 28 -12.33 -5.73 1.07
C SER A 28 -13.12 -7.02 0.92
N HIS A 29 -12.65 -7.96 0.09
CA HIS A 29 -13.27 -9.27 -0.07
C HIS A 29 -13.01 -10.22 1.11
N LYS A 30 -11.93 -9.99 1.88
CA LYS A 30 -11.53 -10.83 3.02
C LYS A 30 -11.97 -10.23 4.36
N ASN A 31 -11.79 -8.92 4.52
CA ASN A 31 -12.07 -8.16 5.72
C ASN A 31 -12.50 -6.73 5.35
N GLU A 32 -13.80 -6.54 5.22
CA GLU A 32 -14.42 -5.27 4.82
C GLU A 32 -14.11 -4.15 5.83
N GLU A 33 -14.13 -4.45 7.13
CA GLU A 33 -13.86 -3.47 8.20
C GLU A 33 -12.43 -2.92 8.10
N ALA A 34 -11.43 -3.82 8.02
CA ALA A 34 -10.04 -3.43 7.89
C ALA A 34 -9.76 -2.69 6.57
N ALA A 35 -10.40 -3.11 5.47
CA ALA A 35 -10.30 -2.42 4.18
C ALA A 35 -10.84 -0.99 4.26
N LEU A 36 -11.99 -0.78 4.90
CA LEU A 36 -12.61 0.53 5.06
C LEU A 36 -11.74 1.47 5.92
N GLU A 37 -11.20 0.96 7.03
CA GLU A 37 -10.29 1.74 7.89
C GLU A 37 -9.01 2.16 7.16
N LEU A 38 -8.39 1.24 6.40
CA LEU A 38 -7.18 1.53 5.64
C LEU A 38 -7.46 2.44 4.44
N LEU A 39 -8.63 2.33 3.81
CA LEU A 39 -9.08 3.23 2.75
C LEU A 39 -9.25 4.66 3.29
N ARG A 40 -9.88 4.83 4.46
CA ARG A 40 -10.00 6.14 5.12
C ARG A 40 -8.63 6.71 5.46
N ALA A 41 -7.76 5.91 6.07
CA ALA A 41 -6.41 6.35 6.40
C ALA A 41 -5.58 6.74 5.16
N TRP A 42 -5.83 6.10 4.02
CA TRP A 42 -5.25 6.48 2.74
C TRP A 42 -5.86 7.78 2.19
N GLY A 43 -7.19 7.93 2.17
CA GLY A 43 -7.85 9.13 1.67
C GLY A 43 -7.58 10.39 2.52
N GLU A 44 -7.40 10.22 3.82
CA GLU A 44 -7.13 11.31 4.77
C GLU A 44 -5.62 11.57 4.95
N HIS A 45 -4.75 10.79 4.30
CA HIS A 45 -3.29 10.84 4.44
C HIS A 45 -2.80 10.78 5.91
N THR A 46 -3.53 10.08 6.78
CA THR A 46 -3.19 9.96 8.21
C THR A 46 -2.01 9.03 8.46
N LYS A 47 -1.70 8.14 7.50
CA LYS A 47 -0.59 7.19 7.56
C LYS A 47 0.33 7.31 6.33
N PRO A 48 1.65 7.12 6.50
CA PRO A 48 2.57 7.06 5.37
C PRO A 48 2.30 5.82 4.51
N ILE A 49 2.51 5.96 3.19
CA ILE A 49 2.18 4.91 2.20
C ILE A 49 2.87 3.56 2.50
N ARG A 50 4.11 3.60 3.00
CA ARG A 50 4.86 2.38 3.37
C ARG A 50 4.19 1.63 4.51
N GLN A 51 3.61 2.36 5.47
CA GLN A 51 2.90 1.77 6.61
C GLN A 51 1.56 1.18 6.16
N LEU A 52 0.77 1.93 5.38
CA LEU A 52 -0.46 1.43 4.75
C LEU A 52 -0.20 0.14 3.96
N TYR A 53 0.80 0.15 3.10
CA TYR A 53 1.16 -1.01 2.28
C TYR A 53 1.56 -2.21 3.14
N LYS A 54 2.31 -2.00 4.23
CA LYS A 54 2.68 -3.06 5.17
C LYS A 54 1.47 -3.62 5.92
N GLU A 55 0.57 -2.76 6.40
CA GLU A 55 -0.64 -3.18 7.11
C GLU A 55 -1.58 -3.97 6.19
N ILE A 56 -1.86 -3.49 4.98
CA ILE A 56 -2.68 -4.21 4.01
C ILE A 56 -2.09 -5.59 3.71
N ASN A 57 -0.78 -5.67 3.46
CA ASN A 57 -0.13 -6.97 3.23
C ASN A 57 -0.13 -7.87 4.47
N LYS A 58 -0.12 -7.31 5.69
CA LYS A 58 -0.24 -8.11 6.92
C LYS A 58 -1.61 -8.77 6.97
N TYR A 59 -2.68 -8.00 6.78
CA TYR A 59 -4.05 -8.54 6.75
C TYR A 59 -4.25 -9.58 5.64
N LEU A 60 -3.65 -9.37 4.46
CA LEU A 60 -3.75 -10.32 3.35
C LEU A 60 -2.94 -11.62 3.57
N ASN A 61 -1.82 -11.57 4.32
CA ASN A 61 -0.92 -12.71 4.56
C ASN A 61 -1.15 -13.43 5.90
N GLU A 62 -1.85 -12.84 6.88
CA GLU A 62 -2.21 -13.52 8.15
C GLU A 62 -3.16 -14.72 7.97
N GLU A 63 -3.58 -15.00 6.74
CA GLU A 63 -4.46 -16.10 6.35
C GLU A 63 -3.71 -17.24 5.64
N LYS A 64 -2.43 -17.47 6.00
CA LYS A 64 -1.59 -18.54 5.45
C LYS A 64 -0.93 -19.41 6.51
#